data_AF-A0A5B8XPX5-F1
#
_entry.id   AF-A0A5B8XPX5-F1
#
_cell.length_a   1.000
_cell.length_b   1.000
_cell.length_c   1.000
_cell.angle_alpha   90.00
_cell.angle_beta   90.00
_cell.angle_gamma   90.00
#
_symmetry.space_group_name_H-M   'P 1'
#
loop_
_entity.id
_entity.type
_entity.pdbx_description
1 polymer ?
#
loop_
_entity_poly.entity_id
_entity_poly.type
_entity_poly.pdbx_seq_one_letter_code
_entity_poly.pdbx_strand_id
1 'polypeptide(L)'
;MPDISVHRSHELGLADAKSKVDDIIADIQKDFGDLVNNVAWNSDGTVADVTGKAFKGKFSLGEDKVGIDVDLAFFAKPLKKKIQSQIEERMTRYFG
;
A
#
# COMPACT_ATOMS: atom_id res chain seq x y z
N MET A 1 -15.21 3.75 -4.85
CA MET A 1 -14.27 3.22 -5.87
C MET A 1 -12.96 3.93 -5.62
N PRO A 2 -11.86 3.18 -5.43
CA PRO A 2 -10.60 3.80 -5.06
C PRO A 2 -10.06 4.69 -6.18
N ASP A 3 -9.38 5.78 -5.82
CA ASP A 3 -8.72 6.64 -6.80
C ASP A 3 -7.59 5.88 -7.51
N ILE A 4 -6.87 5.00 -6.81
CA ILE A 4 -5.81 4.14 -7.34
C ILE A 4 -6.05 2.71 -6.85
N SER A 5 -5.89 1.72 -7.72
CA SER A 5 -5.96 0.31 -7.35
C SER A 5 -4.87 -0.45 -8.10
N VAL A 6 -3.99 -1.12 -7.37
CA VAL A 6 -2.85 -1.85 -7.91
C VAL A 6 -2.81 -3.25 -7.30
N HIS A 7 -2.66 -4.26 -8.14
CA HIS A 7 -2.60 -5.66 -7.73
C HIS A 7 -1.39 -6.36 -8.37
N ARG A 8 -0.79 -7.28 -7.62
CA ARG A 8 0.31 -8.14 -8.06
C ARG A 8 0.13 -9.55 -7.53
N SER A 9 0.51 -10.53 -8.33
CA SER A 9 0.62 -11.91 -7.89
C SER A 9 1.95 -12.12 -7.19
N HIS A 10 2.00 -13.03 -6.22
CA HIS A 10 3.23 -13.44 -5.55
C HIS A 10 3.17 -14.92 -5.17
N GLU A 11 4.34 -15.55 -4.96
CA GLU A 11 4.44 -16.93 -4.49
C GLU A 11 4.91 -17.00 -3.02
N LEU A 12 4.90 -15.86 -2.33
CA LEU A 12 5.30 -15.73 -0.93
C LEU A 12 4.23 -16.28 0.02
N GLY A 13 4.68 -16.87 1.13
CA GLY A 13 3.79 -17.19 2.25
C GLY A 13 3.26 -15.92 2.92
N LEU A 14 2.09 -16.00 3.56
CA LEU A 14 1.43 -14.84 4.19
C LEU A 14 2.33 -14.05 5.14
N ALA A 15 3.19 -14.73 5.90
CA ALA A 15 4.12 -14.06 6.82
C ALA A 15 5.18 -13.22 6.07
N ASP A 16 5.76 -13.76 5.00
CA ASP A 16 6.74 -13.05 4.18
C ASP A 16 6.09 -11.91 3.42
N ALA A 17 4.93 -12.16 2.81
CA ALA A 17 4.17 -11.14 2.12
C ALA A 17 3.76 -9.98 3.06
N LYS A 18 3.39 -10.28 4.31
CA LYS A 18 3.10 -9.27 5.32
C LYS A 18 4.35 -8.44 5.64
N SER A 19 5.49 -9.09 5.85
CA SER A 19 6.77 -8.39 6.08
C SER A 19 7.11 -7.46 4.92
N LYS A 20 6.85 -7.88 3.67
CA LYS A 20 7.07 -7.04 2.48
C LYS A 20 6.13 -5.83 2.45
N VAL A 21 4.87 -5.98 2.88
CA VAL A 21 3.96 -4.83 3.02
C VAL A 21 4.44 -3.87 4.10
N ASP A 22 4.89 -4.38 5.24
CA ASP A 22 5.46 -3.54 6.31
C ASP A 22 6.70 -2.78 5.81
N ASP A 23 7.57 -3.41 5.02
CA ASP A 23 8.71 -2.75 4.37
C ASP A 23 8.27 -1.64 3.39
N ILE A 24 7.24 -1.89 2.57
CA ILE A 24 6.67 -0.87 1.67
C ILE A 24 6.17 0.34 2.47
N ILE A 25 5.44 0.10 3.56
CA ILE A 25 4.89 1.15 4.41
C ILE A 25 6.02 1.96 5.06
N ALA A 26 7.07 1.28 5.57
CA ALA A 26 8.23 1.92 6.16
C ALA A 26 9.00 2.78 5.14
N ASP A 27 9.19 2.29 3.91
CA ASP A 27 9.81 3.05 2.83
C ASP A 27 8.98 4.29 2.46
N ILE A 28 7.64 4.15 2.39
CA ILE A 28 6.76 5.29 2.13
C ILE A 28 6.85 6.31 3.27
N GLN A 29 6.85 5.86 4.54
CA GLN A 29 7.04 6.75 5.69
C GLN A 29 8.39 7.48 5.65
N LYS A 30 9.45 6.79 5.20
CA LYS A 30 10.78 7.39 5.09
C LYS A 30 10.85 8.44 3.98
N ASP A 31 10.30 8.12 2.81
CA ASP A 31 10.39 8.99 1.61
C ASP A 31 9.39 10.15 1.65
N PHE A 32 8.24 9.95 2.31
CA PHE A 32 7.12 10.89 2.33
C PHE A 32 6.81 11.43 3.75
N GLY A 33 7.61 11.07 4.77
CA GLY A 33 7.51 11.59 6.14
C GLY A 33 6.20 11.21 6.86
N ASP A 34 5.68 12.14 7.68
CA ASP A 34 4.39 12.08 8.42
C ASP A 34 3.14 11.99 7.51
N LEU A 35 3.31 11.62 6.24
CA LEU A 35 2.19 11.39 5.34
C LEU A 35 1.42 10.14 5.70
N VAL A 36 2.03 9.13 6.34
CA VAL A 36 1.33 7.99 6.95
C VAL A 36 1.21 8.24 8.45
N ASN A 37 -0.02 8.45 8.93
CA ASN A 37 -0.30 8.71 10.35
C ASN A 37 -0.60 7.42 11.12
N ASN A 38 -1.22 6.44 10.47
CA ASN A 38 -1.66 5.22 11.14
C ASN A 38 -1.63 4.03 10.19
N VAL A 39 -1.30 2.87 10.75
CA VAL A 39 -1.31 1.56 10.08
C VAL A 39 -2.01 0.61 11.02
N ALA A 40 -3.14 0.07 10.59
CA ALA A 40 -3.94 -0.86 11.36
C ALA A 40 -4.08 -2.17 10.59
N TRP A 41 -3.43 -3.22 11.08
CA TRP A 41 -3.64 -4.58 10.59
C TRP A 41 -4.88 -5.18 11.23
N ASN A 42 -5.62 -5.99 10.47
CA ASN A 42 -6.67 -6.83 11.01
C ASN A 42 -6.09 -8.04 11.77
N SER A 43 -6.95 -8.77 12.48
CA SER A 43 -6.54 -9.86 13.38
C SER A 43 -5.80 -11.02 12.69
N ASP A 44 -6.09 -11.28 11.41
CA ASP A 44 -5.47 -12.35 10.63
C ASP A 44 -4.26 -11.88 9.80
N GLY A 45 -3.95 -10.58 9.79
CA GLY A 45 -2.82 -10.02 9.06
C GLY A 45 -2.97 -10.05 7.53
N THR A 46 -4.18 -10.25 7.02
CA THR A 46 -4.47 -10.22 5.57
C THR A 46 -4.88 -8.84 5.08
N VAL A 47 -5.25 -7.91 5.97
CA VAL A 47 -5.66 -6.56 5.58
C VAL A 47 -4.98 -5.52 6.45
N ALA A 48 -4.39 -4.51 5.82
CA ALA A 48 -3.85 -3.35 6.50
C ALA A 48 -4.53 -2.07 6.02
N ASP A 49 -5.20 -1.37 6.93
CA ASP A 49 -5.71 -0.03 6.68
C ASP A 49 -4.62 0.99 7.02
N VAL A 50 -4.19 1.75 6.01
CA VAL A 50 -3.14 2.77 6.11
C VAL A 50 -3.77 4.13 5.92
N THR A 51 -3.72 4.99 6.94
CA THR A 51 -4.31 6.33 6.87
C THR A 51 -3.23 7.40 6.89
N GLY A 52 -3.34 8.32 5.94
CA GLY A 52 -2.46 9.45 5.80
C GLY A 52 -3.19 10.79 5.69
N LYS A 53 -2.45 11.90 5.80
CA LYS A 53 -3.03 13.25 5.63
C LYS A 53 -3.53 13.47 4.20
N ALA A 54 -2.85 12.88 3.22
CA ALA A 54 -3.13 13.05 1.80
C ALA A 54 -3.89 11.87 1.16
N PHE A 55 -4.03 10.74 1.86
CA PHE A 55 -4.64 9.54 1.31
C PHE A 55 -5.16 8.58 2.39
N LYS A 56 -6.03 7.67 1.99
CA LYS A 56 -6.39 6.46 2.75
C LYS A 56 -6.09 5.25 1.86
N GLY A 57 -5.24 4.36 2.33
CA GLY A 57 -4.84 3.14 1.65
C GLY A 57 -5.40 1.92 2.37
N LYS A 58 -5.68 0.87 1.61
CA LYS A 58 -6.03 -0.45 2.11
C LYS A 58 -5.19 -1.49 1.38
N PHE A 59 -4.32 -2.17 2.10
CA PHE A 59 -3.61 -3.34 1.60
C PHE A 59 -4.45 -4.59 1.86
N SER A 60 -4.44 -5.50 0.88
CA SER A 60 -5.05 -6.81 0.98
C SER A 60 -4.05 -7.87 0.52
N LEU A 61 -3.76 -8.81 1.42
CA LEU A 61 -2.91 -9.97 1.24
C LEU A 61 -3.81 -11.19 1.04
N GLY A 62 -3.65 -11.87 -0.09
CA GLY A 62 -4.16 -13.21 -0.34
C GLY A 62 -3.02 -14.24 -0.34
N GLU A 63 -3.35 -15.49 -0.62
CA GLU A 63 -2.34 -16.56 -0.70
C GLU A 63 -1.37 -16.35 -1.86
N ASP A 64 -1.86 -15.88 -3.00
CA ASP A 64 -1.11 -15.75 -4.26
C ASP A 64 -1.12 -14.32 -4.83
N LYS A 65 -1.65 -13.36 -4.07
CA LYS A 65 -1.87 -12.00 -4.55
C LYS A 65 -1.80 -10.97 -3.45
N VAL A 66 -1.27 -9.81 -3.78
CA VAL A 66 -1.30 -8.61 -2.96
C VAL A 66 -1.98 -7.48 -3.74
N GLY A 67 -2.81 -6.72 -3.05
CA GLY A 67 -3.53 -5.57 -3.57
C GLY A 67 -3.34 -4.36 -2.67
N ILE A 68 -3.36 -3.18 -3.29
CA ILE A 68 -3.45 -1.90 -2.59
C ILE A 68 -4.49 -1.03 -3.29
N ASP A 69 -5.47 -0.59 -2.52
CA ASP A 69 -6.45 0.40 -2.91
C ASP A 69 -6.15 1.71 -2.19
N VAL A 70 -6.11 2.83 -2.90
CA VAL A 70 -5.82 4.16 -2.34
C VAL A 70 -6.85 5.18 -2.77
N ASP A 71 -7.48 5.81 -1.78
CA ASP A 71 -8.32 7.00 -1.92
C ASP A 71 -7.48 8.25 -1.65
N LEU A 72 -7.48 9.19 -2.59
CA LEU A 72 -6.72 10.43 -2.45
C LEU A 72 -7.60 11.54 -1.89
N ALA A 73 -7.04 12.33 -0.97
CA ALA A 73 -7.66 13.58 -0.57
C ALA A 73 -7.79 14.52 -1.77
N PHE A 74 -8.79 15.40 -1.77
CA PHE A 74 -9.11 16.27 -2.90
C PHE A 74 -7.90 17.07 -3.43
N PHE A 75 -7.07 17.58 -2.51
CA PHE A 75 -5.85 18.34 -2.85
C PHE A 75 -4.73 17.48 -3.45
N ALA A 76 -4.74 16.15 -3.22
CA ALA A 76 -3.73 15.22 -3.72
C ALA A 76 -4.10 14.59 -5.07
N LYS A 77 -5.35 14.72 -5.52
CA LYS A 77 -5.84 14.16 -6.79
C LYS A 77 -5.02 14.58 -8.03
N PRO A 78 -4.52 15.83 -8.18
CA PRO A 78 -3.67 16.20 -9.31
C PRO A 78 -2.37 15.40 -9.40
N LEU A 79 -1.85 14.93 -8.26
CA LEU A 79 -0.64 14.12 -8.16
C LEU A 79 -0.91 12.61 -8.31
N LYS A 80 -2.16 12.20 -8.57
CA LYS A 80 -2.57 10.79 -8.67
C LYS A 80 -1.62 9.95 -9.51
N LYS A 81 -1.28 10.40 -10.72
CA LYS A 81 -0.38 9.64 -11.62
C LYS A 81 0.98 9.38 -10.97
N LYS A 82 1.58 10.40 -10.34
CA LYS A 82 2.87 10.27 -9.68
C LYS A 82 2.80 9.32 -8.49
N ILE A 83 1.75 9.41 -7.67
CA ILE A 83 1.52 8.53 -6.53
C ILE A 83 1.32 7.08 -7.01
N GLN A 84 0.50 6.88 -8.05
CA GLN A 84 0.26 5.57 -8.64
C GLN A 84 1.57 4.93 -9.14
N SER A 85 2.38 5.65 -9.93
CA SER A 85 3.66 5.12 -10.41
C SER A 85 4.59 4.74 -9.25
N GLN A 86 4.64 5.55 -8.19
CA GLN A 86 5.43 5.27 -6.99
C GLN A 86 4.94 4.02 -6.23
N ILE A 87 3.64 3.77 -6.20
CA ILE A 87 3.06 2.54 -5.64
C ILE A 87 3.42 1.35 -6.53
N GLU A 88 3.22 1.45 -7.84
CA GLU A 88 3.53 0.40 -8.80
C GLU A 88 5.01 0.00 -8.78
N GLU A 89 5.92 0.98 -8.67
CA GLU A 89 7.36 0.75 -8.52
C GLU A 89 7.68 -0.04 -7.24
N ARG A 90 7.10 0.32 -6.10
CA ARG A 90 7.31 -0.40 -4.82
C ARG A 90 6.71 -1.80 -4.87
N MET A 91 5.48 -1.93 -5.36
CA MET A 91 4.83 -3.23 -5.54
C MET A 91 5.67 -4.15 -6.43
N THR A 92 6.23 -3.62 -7.51
CA THR A 92 7.14 -4.38 -8.40
C THR A 92 8.48 -4.68 -7.73
N ARG A 93 9.03 -3.78 -6.91
CA ARG A 93 10.29 -4.00 -6.19
C ARG A 93 10.19 -5.11 -5.14
N TYR A 94 9.05 -5.23 -4.48
CA TYR A 94 8.86 -6.14 -3.34
C TYR A 94 8.14 -7.45 -3.72
N PHE A 95 7.34 -7.46 -4.79
CA PHE A 95 6.55 -8.61 -5.23
C PHE A 95 6.71 -8.97 -6.73
N GLY A 96 7.63 -8.31 -7.44
CA GLY A 96 7.95 -8.60 -8.84
C GLY A 96 9.26 -9.35 -9.02
#